data_AF-A0A950T237-F1
#
_entry.id   AF-A0A950T237-F1
#
_cell.length_a   1.000
_cell.length_b   1.000
_cell.length_c   1.000
_cell.angle_alpha   90.00
_cell.angle_beta   90.00
_cell.angle_gamma   90.00
#
_symmetry.space_group_name_H-M   'P 1'
#
loop_
_entity.id
_entity.type
_entity.pdbx_description
1 polymer ?
#
loop_
_entity_poly.entity_id
_entity_poly.type
_entity_poly.pdbx_seq_one_letter_code
_entity_poly.pdbx_strand_id
1 'polypeptide(L)'
;MGIRTGAELLQSLRDGRQLFIDGERVADVTADTRFAAAARSLAELYDMQHDPALIDRMTFRSPMSGDRVGISFLEPRSIDDLIRRREMVRSGWMRPAACSAAAPIS
;
A
#
# COMPACT_ATOMS: atom_id res chain seq x y z
N MET A 1 1.57 4.23 15.20
CA MET A 1 1.30 3.07 14.31
C MET A 1 2.24 3.18 13.15
N GLY A 2 3.21 2.27 13.08
CA GLY A 2 4.19 2.25 12.02
C GLY A 2 3.65 1.69 10.70
N ILE A 3 4.55 1.56 9.73
CA ILE A 3 4.32 0.83 8.49
C ILE A 3 3.79 -0.58 8.76
N ARG A 4 2.93 -1.08 7.87
CA ARG A 4 2.39 -2.44 7.88
C ARG A 4 2.96 -3.23 6.73
N THR A 5 3.17 -4.52 6.93
CA THR A 5 3.47 -5.48 5.86
C THR A 5 2.23 -5.71 4.99
N GLY A 6 2.45 -6.27 3.80
CA GLY A 6 1.36 -6.71 2.91
C GLY A 6 0.48 -7.77 3.57
N ALA A 7 1.06 -8.68 4.34
CA ALA A 7 0.32 -9.69 5.09
C ALA A 7 -0.61 -9.07 6.15
N GLU A 8 -0.12 -8.10 6.92
CA GLU A 8 -0.93 -7.37 7.90
C GLU A 8 -2.04 -6.57 7.23
N LEU A 9 -1.76 -5.98 6.05
CA LEU A 9 -2.78 -5.29 5.27
C LEU A 9 -3.90 -6.25 4.86
N LEU A 10 -3.57 -7.38 4.23
CA LEU A 10 -4.57 -8.36 3.79
C LEU A 10 -5.39 -8.89 4.97
N GLN A 11 -4.74 -9.16 6.10
CA GLN A 11 -5.45 -9.57 7.31
C GLN A 11 -6.39 -8.47 7.82
N SER A 12 -5.99 -7.20 7.74
CA SER A 12 -6.84 -6.07 8.13
C SER A 12 -8.09 -5.88 7.25
N LEU A 13 -8.10 -6.45 6.04
CA LEU A 13 -9.28 -6.43 5.16
C LEU A 13 -10.32 -7.48 5.53
N ARG A 14 -9.97 -8.46 6.39
CA ARG A 14 -10.87 -9.52 6.89
C ARG A 14 -11.56 -9.11 8.18
N ASP A 15 -12.21 -7.95 8.16
CA ASP A 15 -12.85 -7.30 9.32
C ASP A 15 -14.37 -7.51 9.41
N GLY A 16 -14.95 -8.31 8.50
CA GLY A 16 -16.39 -8.55 8.44
C GLY A 16 -17.18 -7.43 7.75
N ARG A 17 -16.51 -6.52 7.04
CA ARG A 17 -17.17 -5.47 6.24
C ARG A 17 -18.25 -6.04 5.31
N GLN A 18 -19.27 -5.23 5.08
CA GLN A 18 -20.32 -5.53 4.12
C GLN A 18 -19.99 -4.88 2.78
N LEU A 19 -19.50 -5.68 1.84
CA LEU A 19 -19.26 -5.26 0.46
C LEU A 19 -20.24 -6.00 -0.46
N PHE A 20 -20.86 -5.27 -1.38
CA PHE A 20 -21.74 -5.81 -2.41
C PHE A 20 -21.29 -5.33 -3.78
N ILE A 21 -21.29 -6.23 -4.76
CA ILE A 21 -21.00 -5.94 -6.17
C ILE A 21 -21.88 -6.83 -7.03
N ASP A 22 -22.47 -6.27 -8.09
CA ASP A 22 -23.43 -6.97 -8.97
C ASP A 22 -24.60 -7.64 -8.22
N GLY A 23 -25.02 -7.04 -7.11
CA GLY A 23 -26.11 -7.57 -6.26
C GLY A 23 -25.69 -8.72 -5.33
N GLU A 24 -24.44 -9.17 -5.38
CA GLU A 24 -23.91 -10.25 -4.54
C GLU A 24 -23.11 -9.70 -3.36
N ARG A 25 -23.20 -10.37 -2.21
CA ARG A 25 -22.34 -10.07 -1.05
C ARG A 25 -20.97 -10.73 -1.22
N VAL A 26 -19.91 -9.92 -1.09
CA VAL A 26 -18.54 -10.41 -1.04
C VAL A 26 -18.18 -10.75 0.40
N ALA A 27 -17.90 -12.04 0.65
CA ALA A 27 -17.55 -12.52 1.99
C ALA A 27 -16.08 -12.23 2.37
N ASP A 28 -15.16 -12.31 1.41
CA ASP A 28 -13.73 -12.01 1.59
C ASP A 28 -13.16 -11.31 0.35
N VAL A 29 -12.85 -10.02 0.49
CA VAL A 29 -12.26 -9.19 -0.57
C VAL A 29 -10.85 -9.62 -0.98
N THR A 30 -10.14 -10.35 -0.12
CA THR A 30 -8.80 -10.86 -0.42
C THR A 30 -8.83 -12.12 -1.28
N ALA A 31 -9.98 -12.81 -1.33
CA ALA A 31 -10.17 -14.06 -2.06
C ALA A 31 -11.12 -13.92 -3.27
N ASP A 32 -11.95 -12.87 -3.31
CA ASP A 32 -12.87 -12.61 -4.43
C ASP A 32 -12.10 -12.34 -5.73
N THR A 33 -12.47 -13.03 -6.82
CA THR A 33 -11.76 -12.94 -8.11
C THR A 33 -11.74 -11.53 -8.70
N ARG A 34 -12.71 -10.67 -8.36
CA ARG A 34 -12.80 -9.29 -8.83
C ARG A 34 -11.83 -8.36 -8.08
N PHE A 35 -11.46 -8.69 -6.84
CA PHE A 35 -10.68 -7.82 -5.96
C PHE A 35 -9.30 -8.37 -5.56
N ALA A 36 -9.11 -9.70 -5.57
CA ALA A 36 -7.92 -10.35 -5.07
C ALA A 36 -6.63 -9.90 -5.78
N ALA A 37 -6.70 -9.57 -7.08
CA ALA A 37 -5.55 -9.03 -7.82
C ALA A 37 -5.16 -7.63 -7.33
N ALA A 38 -6.15 -6.75 -7.13
CA ALA A 38 -5.93 -5.40 -6.61
C ALA A 38 -5.46 -5.44 -5.14
N ALA A 39 -6.03 -6.32 -4.32
CA ALA A 39 -5.62 -6.51 -2.93
C ALA A 39 -4.15 -6.97 -2.83
N ARG A 40 -3.72 -7.91 -3.69
CA ARG A 40 -2.32 -8.35 -3.78
C ARG A 40 -1.38 -7.22 -4.23
N SER A 41 -1.76 -6.49 -5.28
CA SER A 41 -0.99 -5.35 -5.76
C SER A 41 -0.81 -4.29 -4.67
N LEU A 42 -1.86 -4.05 -3.88
CA LEU A 42 -1.77 -3.14 -2.74
C LEU A 42 -0.87 -3.69 -1.63
N ALA A 43 -0.94 -4.99 -1.34
CA ALA A 43 -0.07 -5.64 -0.36
C ALA A 43 1.42 -5.51 -0.72
N GLU A 44 1.76 -5.70 -2.01
CA GLU A 44 3.14 -5.52 -2.52
C GLU A 44 3.67 -4.10 -2.29
N LEU A 45 2.83 -3.07 -2.46
CA LEU A 45 3.21 -1.68 -2.17
C LEU A 45 3.48 -1.45 -0.68
N TYR A 46 2.81 -2.19 0.20
CA TYR A 46 3.07 -2.16 1.64
C TYR A 46 4.39 -2.88 1.99
N ASP A 47 4.67 -4.01 1.35
CA ASP A 47 5.95 -4.71 1.51
C ASP A 47 7.14 -3.88 1.01
N MET A 48 6.98 -3.07 -0.03
CA MET A 48 8.03 -2.16 -0.49
C MET A 48 8.52 -1.17 0.59
N GLN A 49 7.67 -0.80 1.55
CA GLN A 49 8.08 0.07 2.66
C GLN A 49 9.04 -0.63 3.63
N HIS A 50 9.14 -1.96 3.56
CA HIS A 50 10.03 -2.80 4.36
C HIS A 50 11.29 -3.24 3.61
N ASP A 51 11.37 -2.99 2.30
CA ASP A 51 12.57 -3.28 1.50
C ASP A 51 13.75 -2.44 2.01
N PRO A 52 14.86 -3.06 2.48
CA PRO A 52 16.04 -2.33 2.96
C PRO A 52 16.60 -1.32 1.97
N ALA A 53 16.43 -1.53 0.65
CA ALA A 53 16.89 -0.62 -0.39
C ALA A 53 15.98 0.62 -0.56
N LEU A 54 14.72 0.52 -0.13
CA LEU A 54 13.71 1.56 -0.34
C LEU A 54 13.24 2.22 0.96
N ILE A 55 13.49 1.58 2.11
CA ILE A 55 12.93 1.97 3.41
C ILE A 55 13.16 3.44 3.74
N ASP A 56 14.37 3.97 3.54
CA ASP A 56 14.71 5.39 3.79
C ASP A 56 14.12 6.36 2.77
N ARG A 57 13.81 5.88 1.56
CA ARG A 57 13.14 6.68 0.53
C ARG A 57 11.62 6.65 0.65
N MET A 58 11.07 5.64 1.31
CA MET A 58 9.62 5.44 1.42
C MET A 58 9.07 5.86 2.78
N THR A 59 9.91 5.95 3.81
CA THR A 59 9.46 6.13 5.19
C THR A 59 10.38 7.09 5.96
N PHE A 60 9.88 7.62 7.07
CA PHE A 60 10.61 8.46 8.01
C PHE A 60 10.27 8.04 9.46
N ARG A 61 11.07 8.48 10.43
CA ARG A 61 10.73 8.26 11.85
C ARG A 61 9.79 9.33 12.33
N SER A 62 8.64 8.92 12.85
CA SER A 62 7.68 9.81 13.49
C SER A 62 8.33 10.50 14.69
N PRO A 63 8.31 11.84 14.77
CA PRO A 63 8.85 12.55 15.93
C PRO A 63 8.01 12.34 17.20
N MET A 64 6.74 11.96 17.04
CA MET A 64 5.82 11.75 18.17
C MET A 64 5.92 10.33 18.75
N SER A 65 6.04 9.31 17.90
CA SER A 65 5.99 7.90 18.33
C SER A 65 7.31 7.14 18.17
N GLY A 66 8.29 7.67 17.43
CA GLY A 66 9.54 6.96 17.09
C GLY A 66 9.38 5.86 16.03
N ASP A 67 8.15 5.43 15.77
CA ASP A 67 7.80 4.46 14.72
C ASP A 67 8.27 4.94 13.35
N ARG A 68 8.57 3.98 12.48
CA ARG A 68 8.80 4.25 11.06
C ARG A 68 7.44 4.35 10.35
N VAL A 69 7.18 5.46 9.67
CA VAL A 69 5.90 5.81 9.01
C VAL A 69 6.17 6.19 7.56
N GLY A 70 5.27 5.86 6.64
CA GLY A 70 5.41 6.23 5.23
C GLY A 70 5.49 7.75 5.03
N ILE A 71 6.35 8.21 4.11
CA ILE A 71 6.50 9.64 3.76
C ILE A 71 5.18 10.23 3.21
N SER A 72 4.21 9.40 2.80
CA SER A 72 2.87 9.86 2.45
C SER A 72 2.17 10.60 3.60
N PHE A 73 2.50 10.29 4.85
CA PHE A 73 2.00 10.95 6.06
C PHE A 73 2.89 12.09 6.55
N LEU A 74 3.99 12.40 5.85
CA LEU A 74 4.83 13.56 6.17
C LEU A 74 4.06 14.85 5.88
N GLU A 75 3.87 15.67 6.92
CA GLU A 75 3.41 17.06 6.77
C GLU A 75 4.59 17.90 6.23
N PRO A 76 4.56 18.38 4.97
CA PRO A 76 5.68 19.09 4.40
C PRO A 76 5.80 20.49 5.02
N ARG A 77 6.95 20.81 5.61
CA ARG A 77 7.24 22.15 6.17
C ARG A 77 8.38 22.86 5.42
N SER A 78 8.94 22.20 4.42
CA SER A 78 10.04 22.69 3.60
C SER A 78 9.90 22.23 2.14
N ILE A 79 10.67 22.86 1.24
CA ILE A 79 10.80 22.42 -0.16
C ILE A 79 11.38 21.01 -0.22
N ASP A 80 12.34 20.67 0.64
CA ASP A 80 12.95 19.34 0.68
C ASP A 80 11.93 18.26 1.05
N ASP A 81 10.96 18.56 1.93
CA ASP A 81 9.88 17.63 2.25
C ASP A 81 8.98 17.38 1.04
N LEU A 82 8.68 18.43 0.26
CA LEU A 82 7.91 18.31 -0.98
C LEU A 82 8.66 17.47 -2.01
N ILE A 83 9.97 17.67 -2.15
CA ILE A 83 10.83 16.86 -3.03
C ILE A 83 10.82 15.41 -2.57
N ARG A 84 11.05 15.13 -1.29
CA ARG A 84 11.03 13.76 -0.73
C ARG A 84 9.70 13.08 -0.98
N ARG A 85 8.59 13.76 -0.74
CA ARG A 85 7.25 13.21 -0.98
C ARG A 85 7.00 12.94 -2.46
N ARG A 86 7.44 13.82 -3.36
CA ARG A 86 7.36 13.61 -4.82
C ARG A 86 8.18 12.40 -5.26
N GLU A 87 9.43 12.29 -4.80
CA GLU A 87 10.29 11.16 -5.15
C GLU A 87 9.69 9.85 -4.65
N MET A 88 9.24 9.81 -3.40
CA MET A 88 8.57 8.64 -2.82
C MET A 88 7.31 8.23 -3.62
N VAL A 89 6.50 9.19 -4.06
CA VAL A 89 5.34 8.90 -4.92
C VAL A 89 5.77 8.32 -6.26
N ARG A 90 6.78 8.90 -6.92
CA ARG A 90 7.26 8.45 -8.23
C ARG A 90 7.97 7.09 -8.18
N SER A 91 8.87 6.91 -7.22
CA SER A 91 9.73 5.73 -7.10
C SER A 91 9.13 4.61 -6.25
N GLY A 92 8.05 4.88 -5.52
CA GLY A 92 7.30 3.92 -4.74
C GLY A 92 5.95 3.65 -5.40
N TRP A 93 4.95 4.45 -5.02
CA TRP A 93 3.53 4.22 -5.34
C TRP A 93 3.18 4.20 -6.83
N MET A 94 3.85 5.01 -7.65
CA MET A 94 3.59 5.07 -9.10
C MET A 94 4.47 4.12 -9.91
N ARG A 95 5.38 3.38 -9.28
CA ARG A 95 6.01 2.28 -10.01
C ARG A 95 4.92 1.26 -10.35
N PRO A 96 4.95 0.66 -11.54
CA PRO A 96 4.01 -0.39 -11.88
C PRO A 96 4.27 -1.60 -10.99
N ALA A 97 3.60 -1.65 -9.83
CA ALA A 97 3.49 -2.86 -9.02
C ALA A 97 2.54 -3.86 -9.69
N ALA A 98 1.57 -3.37 -10.48
CA ALA A 98 0.35 -4.12 -10.79
C ALA A 98 0.08 -4.44 -12.28
N CYS A 99 0.98 -4.11 -13.22
CA CYS A 99 0.70 -4.26 -14.66
C CYS A 99 1.54 -5.35 -15.36
N SER A 100 1.81 -6.47 -14.68
CA SER A 100 2.51 -7.62 -15.27
C SER A 100 1.64 -8.89 -15.40
N ALA A 101 0.41 -8.91 -14.89
CA ALA A 101 -0.38 -10.14 -14.81
C ALA A 101 -1.85 -9.97 -15.18
N ALA A 102 -2.18 -9.08 -16.13
CA ALA A 102 -3.45 -9.17 -16.83
C ALA A 102 -3.38 -10.39 -17.76
N ALA A 103 -3.83 -11.55 -17.27
CA ALA A 103 -4.07 -12.71 -18.11
C ALA A 103 -5.08 -12.31 -19.21
N PRO A 104 -4.87 -12.73 -20.48
CA PRO A 104 -5.81 -12.43 -21.55
C PRO A 104 -7.15 -13.05 -21.20
N ILE A 105 -8.19 -12.21 -21.21
CA ILE A 105 -9.58 -12.66 -21.13
C ILE A 105 -9.82 -13.43 -22.43
N SER A 106 -10.03 -14.76 -22.32
CA SER A 106 -10.46 -15.60 -23.45
C SER A 106 -11.94 -15.42 -23.71
#